data_AF-A0A7S2T6Z3-F1
#
_entry.id   AF-A0A7S2T6Z3-F1
#
_cell.length_a   1.000
_cell.length_b   1.000
_cell.length_c   1.000
_cell.angle_alpha   90.00
_cell.angle_beta   90.00
_cell.angle_gamma   90.00
#
_symmetry.space_group_name_H-M   'P 1'
#
loop_
_entity.id
_entity.type
_entity.pdbx_description
1 polymer ?
#
loop_
_entity_poly.entity_id
_entity_poly.type
_entity_poly.pdbx_seq_one_letter_code
_entity_poly.pdbx_strand_id
1 'polypeptide(L)'
;ENQNLPHTHTRGIVGSEASVPRSPPRSSSSSPRPHETTGLLAPALRSITPVGARREQTFRSRRRANGSGERERDLLAGGRMEEGGTEYQQKSSVYDQIASLADRNVLQVDNLEQSIAKIQTEKESLEKEIGVLQKKLKHSVEAVEDAQIAFLNTKSSINQLKQDVLVKKENNSKSSLAISALSKEIQDTWRLIEEKRSQFIDRYESFSQEFSRLPLFSKDITDKLFNGSIAGE
;
A
#
# COMPACT_ATOMS: atom_id res chain seq x y z
N GLU A 1 -0.99 -18.95 -65.33
CA GLU A 1 -1.03 -17.53 -65.77
C GLU A 1 -0.41 -16.60 -64.71
N ASN A 2 -0.11 -15.35 -65.10
CA ASN A 2 -0.03 -14.09 -64.32
C ASN A 2 0.60 -14.13 -62.91
N GLN A 3 1.76 -13.52 -62.59
CA GLN A 3 2.23 -12.13 -62.79
C GLN A 3 1.31 -11.03 -62.21
N ASN A 4 1.80 -10.32 -61.17
CA ASN A 4 1.99 -8.84 -61.12
C ASN A 4 1.82 -8.17 -59.73
N LEU A 5 2.87 -7.41 -59.38
CA LEU A 5 2.91 -6.16 -58.60
C LEU A 5 3.47 -5.08 -59.57
N PRO A 6 3.50 -3.75 -59.30
CA PRO A 6 2.77 -2.88 -58.36
C PRO A 6 2.23 -1.59 -59.06
N HIS A 7 2.08 -0.46 -58.32
CA HIS A 7 1.89 0.98 -58.66
C HIS A 7 0.58 1.59 -58.08
N THR A 8 0.51 2.62 -57.21
CA THR A 8 1.16 3.96 -56.98
C THR A 8 0.54 5.16 -57.73
N HIS A 9 -0.18 6.03 -57.01
CA HIS A 9 -0.27 7.51 -57.14
C HIS A 9 -1.09 8.06 -55.93
N THR A 10 -0.81 9.12 -55.16
CA THR A 10 0.08 10.33 -55.17
C THR A 10 -0.58 11.66 -55.59
N ARG A 11 -0.96 12.49 -54.60
CA ARG A 11 -1.08 13.98 -54.53
C ARG A 11 -1.89 14.32 -53.25
N GLY A 12 -1.67 15.34 -52.41
CA GLY A 12 -0.71 16.46 -52.22
C GLY A 12 -1.17 17.26 -50.96
N ILE A 13 -0.74 18.47 -50.55
CA ILE A 13 0.25 19.47 -51.00
C ILE A 13 0.75 20.29 -49.76
N VAL A 14 2.09 20.44 -49.61
CA VAL A 14 2.91 21.55 -49.01
C VAL A 14 2.42 22.41 -47.80
N GLY A 15 3.34 22.56 -46.82
CA GLY A 15 3.50 23.74 -45.94
C GLY A 15 3.00 23.56 -44.50
N SER A 16 3.62 24.11 -43.45
CA SER A 16 4.91 24.82 -43.30
C SER A 16 5.33 24.82 -41.81
N GLU A 17 6.59 25.22 -41.56
CA GLU A 17 7.15 25.69 -40.28
C GLU A 17 7.49 24.68 -39.16
N ALA A 18 8.65 24.95 -38.55
CA ALA A 18 9.25 24.18 -37.47
C ALA A 18 8.90 24.79 -36.10
N SER A 19 8.93 23.97 -35.05
CA SER A 19 9.02 24.47 -33.67
C SER A 19 9.79 23.49 -32.78
N VAL A 20 11.01 23.89 -32.41
CA VAL A 20 11.87 23.18 -31.47
C VAL A 20 11.42 23.50 -30.04
N PRO A 21 11.15 22.51 -29.17
CA PRO A 21 10.92 22.78 -27.75
C PRO A 21 12.24 23.14 -27.05
N ARG A 22 12.30 24.36 -26.51
CA ARG A 22 13.45 24.93 -25.79
C ARG A 22 13.77 24.16 -24.50
N SER A 23 15.06 23.95 -24.22
CA SER A 23 15.56 23.55 -22.90
C SER A 23 15.61 24.74 -21.93
N PRO A 24 15.21 24.59 -20.65
CA PRO A 24 15.60 25.49 -19.56
C PRO A 24 16.98 25.09 -18.94
N PRO A 25 17.62 25.98 -18.17
CA PRO A 25 19.09 25.97 -17.99
C PRO A 25 19.61 25.12 -16.81
N ARG A 26 20.94 24.91 -16.80
CA ARG A 26 21.71 24.33 -15.69
C ARG A 26 22.38 25.41 -14.82
N SER A 27 22.21 25.30 -13.51
CA SER A 27 22.99 25.81 -12.35
C SER A 27 21.99 26.16 -11.23
N SER A 28 22.29 26.06 -9.93
CA SER A 28 23.56 25.87 -9.22
C SER A 28 23.41 24.98 -7.96
N SER A 29 24.52 24.68 -7.31
CA SER A 29 24.66 23.85 -6.10
C SER A 29 24.27 24.56 -4.80
N SER A 30 23.60 23.85 -3.87
CA SER A 30 23.74 24.08 -2.43
C SER A 30 23.45 22.80 -1.63
N SER A 31 24.32 22.48 -0.66
CA SER A 31 24.24 21.26 0.16
C SER A 31 23.15 21.34 1.23
N PRO A 32 22.48 20.22 1.60
CA PRO A 32 21.74 20.14 2.85
C PRO A 32 22.66 19.77 4.02
N ARG A 33 22.59 20.53 5.12
CA ARG A 33 23.07 20.07 6.44
C ARG A 33 22.07 19.05 7.03
N PRO A 34 22.52 18.12 7.90
CA PRO A 34 21.60 17.24 8.62
C PRO A 34 20.87 18.03 9.71
N HIS A 35 19.55 17.87 9.78
CA HIS A 35 18.79 18.12 11.00
C HIS A 35 18.28 16.78 11.53
N GLU A 36 18.79 16.40 12.70
CA GLU A 36 18.17 15.38 13.52
C GLU A 36 16.86 15.93 14.08
N THR A 37 15.74 15.32 13.72
CA THR A 37 14.50 15.41 14.50
C THR A 37 13.86 14.04 14.55
N THR A 38 14.03 13.40 15.69
CA THR A 38 13.23 12.25 16.16
C THR A 38 11.77 12.68 16.29
N GLY A 39 10.99 12.46 15.23
CA GLY A 39 9.54 12.71 15.19
C GLY A 39 8.74 11.42 15.35
N LEU A 40 8.26 11.16 16.56
CA LEU A 40 7.35 10.04 16.85
C LEU A 40 6.04 10.17 16.06
N LEU A 41 5.76 9.23 15.17
CA LEU A 41 4.43 9.09 14.56
C LEU A 41 3.77 7.79 15.05
N ALA A 42 3.01 7.92 16.14
CA ALA A 42 2.12 6.87 16.62
C ALA A 42 0.98 6.64 15.61
N PRO A 43 0.51 5.39 15.42
CA PRO A 43 -0.63 5.12 14.56
C PRO A 43 -1.91 5.71 15.17
N ALA A 44 -2.69 6.42 14.34
CA ALA A 44 -3.90 7.11 14.77
C ALA A 44 -4.99 6.12 15.23
N LEU A 45 -5.29 6.12 16.53
CA LEU A 45 -6.45 5.45 17.10
C LEU A 45 -7.72 6.16 16.61
N ARG A 46 -8.51 5.49 15.76
CA ARG A 46 -9.87 5.93 15.43
C ARG A 46 -10.78 5.63 16.61
N SER A 47 -11.19 6.67 17.33
CA SER A 47 -12.18 6.57 18.39
C SER A 47 -13.54 6.14 17.83
N ILE A 48 -14.11 5.07 18.40
CA ILE A 48 -15.48 4.65 18.11
C ILE A 48 -16.41 5.40 19.05
N THR A 49 -17.23 6.31 18.50
CA THR A 49 -18.28 7.00 19.25
C THR A 49 -19.54 6.13 19.33
N PRO A 50 -20.07 5.83 20.53
CA PRO A 50 -21.44 5.33 20.66
C PRO A 50 -22.42 6.48 20.53
N VAL A 51 -23.18 6.52 19.42
CA VAL A 51 -24.25 7.50 19.21
C VAL A 51 -25.51 7.07 19.97
N GLY A 52 -25.95 7.95 20.88
CA GLY A 52 -27.37 8.24 21.14
C GLY A 52 -28.31 7.11 21.59
N ALA A 53 -28.53 7.01 22.90
CA ALA A 53 -29.74 6.40 23.47
C ALA A 53 -30.24 7.14 24.72
N ARG A 54 -30.45 8.46 24.61
CA ARG A 54 -31.21 9.22 25.64
C ARG A 54 -32.69 8.87 25.50
N ARG A 55 -33.20 8.00 26.37
CA ARG A 55 -34.65 7.77 26.50
C ARG A 55 -35.11 8.11 27.91
N GLU A 56 -35.60 9.33 28.06
CA GLU A 56 -36.34 9.75 29.23
C GLU A 56 -37.69 9.04 29.27
N GLN A 57 -38.02 8.38 30.38
CA GLN A 57 -39.41 8.06 30.72
C GLN A 57 -39.65 8.29 32.22
N THR A 58 -40.00 9.54 32.54
CA THR A 58 -40.56 9.95 33.83
C THR A 58 -42.09 9.97 33.76
N PHE A 59 -42.74 8.87 34.18
CA PHE A 59 -44.18 8.85 34.52
C PHE A 59 -44.35 8.00 35.79
N ARG A 60 -44.54 8.61 36.96
CA ARG A 60 -45.76 9.24 37.53
C ARG A 60 -46.56 8.28 38.42
N SER A 61 -46.72 8.72 39.67
CA SER A 61 -47.91 8.56 40.51
C SER A 61 -48.44 7.15 40.84
N ARG A 62 -48.14 6.72 42.08
CA ARG A 62 -49.21 6.30 43.00
C ARG A 62 -49.07 6.97 44.37
N ARG A 63 -49.71 8.13 44.52
CA ARG A 63 -50.29 8.47 45.83
C ARG A 63 -51.32 7.39 46.15
N ARG A 64 -51.14 6.67 47.25
CA ARG A 64 -52.28 6.09 47.98
C ARG A 64 -52.39 6.83 49.30
N ALA A 65 -53.31 7.78 49.35
CA ALA A 65 -53.88 8.21 50.60
C ALA A 65 -54.82 7.07 51.06
N ASN A 66 -54.48 6.41 52.16
CA ASN A 66 -55.46 5.72 52.98
C ASN A 66 -55.58 6.53 54.27
N GLY A 67 -56.51 7.48 54.28
CA GLY A 67 -57.06 7.99 55.54
C GLY A 67 -58.32 7.21 55.86
N SER A 68 -58.36 6.55 57.00
CA SER A 68 -59.61 6.15 57.67
C SER A 68 -59.30 5.61 59.07
N GLY A 69 -60.09 6.03 60.07
CA GLY A 69 -60.21 5.30 61.32
C GLY A 69 -59.40 5.83 62.50
N GLU A 70 -59.48 7.12 62.78
CA GLU A 70 -59.59 7.51 64.19
C GLU A 70 -60.78 6.74 64.79
N ARG A 71 -60.50 5.89 65.77
CA ARG A 71 -61.49 5.38 66.70
C ARG A 71 -60.92 5.53 68.09
N GLU A 72 -61.30 6.64 68.70
CA GLU A 72 -61.42 6.75 70.15
C GLU A 72 -62.03 5.44 70.68
N ARG A 73 -61.35 4.84 71.65
CA ARG A 73 -62.01 3.90 72.56
C ARG A 73 -61.76 4.38 73.98
N ASP A 74 -62.84 4.97 74.49
CA ASP A 74 -63.22 5.20 75.87
C ASP A 74 -62.22 4.79 76.95
N LEU A 75 -61.84 5.82 77.72
CA LEU A 75 -61.30 5.70 79.05
C LEU A 75 -62.34 5.04 79.97
N LEU A 76 -62.31 3.72 80.10
CA LEU A 76 -62.97 3.05 81.21
C LEU A 76 -62.05 3.02 82.43
N ALA A 77 -62.29 3.95 83.34
CA ALA A 77 -61.76 3.88 84.70
C ALA A 77 -62.32 2.64 85.41
N GLY A 78 -61.44 1.75 85.84
CA GLY A 78 -61.78 0.52 86.57
C GLY A 78 -60.53 0.01 87.28
N GLY A 79 -60.41 0.34 88.56
CA GLY A 79 -59.14 0.19 89.27
C GLY A 79 -58.77 -1.24 89.61
N ARG A 80 -57.48 -1.56 89.44
CA ARG A 80 -56.70 -2.36 90.39
C ARG A 80 -55.24 -1.92 90.31
N MET A 81 -54.63 -1.67 91.46
CA MET A 81 -53.17 -1.68 91.56
C MET A 81 -52.73 -3.14 91.45
N GLU A 82 -51.90 -3.46 90.45
CA GLU A 82 -50.98 -4.60 90.54
C GLU A 82 -49.55 -4.06 90.50
N GLU A 83 -49.09 -3.57 91.65
CA GLU A 83 -47.66 -3.47 91.91
C GLU A 83 -47.09 -4.90 91.95
N GLY A 84 -46.40 -5.30 90.87
CA GLY A 84 -45.78 -6.63 90.77
C GLY A 84 -45.44 -7.14 89.36
N GLY A 85 -46.00 -6.54 88.29
CA GLY A 85 -45.85 -7.06 86.92
C GLY A 85 -44.71 -6.48 86.06
N THR A 86 -44.11 -5.35 86.45
CA THR A 86 -43.27 -4.54 85.54
C THR A 86 -41.94 -5.18 85.16
N GLU A 87 -41.29 -5.91 86.07
CA GLU A 87 -40.03 -6.60 85.76
C GLU A 87 -40.21 -7.70 84.71
N TYR A 88 -41.27 -8.51 84.81
CA TYR A 88 -41.52 -9.59 83.85
C TYR A 88 -41.92 -9.03 82.47
N GLN A 89 -42.67 -7.93 82.42
CA GLN A 89 -43.02 -7.26 81.17
C GLN A 89 -41.81 -6.57 80.51
N GLN A 90 -40.93 -5.91 81.28
CA GLN A 90 -39.68 -5.36 80.75
C GLN A 90 -38.73 -6.45 80.28
N LYS A 91 -38.57 -7.54 81.05
CA LYS A 91 -37.73 -8.70 80.65
C LYS A 91 -38.26 -9.32 79.36
N SER A 92 -39.57 -9.55 79.24
CA SER A 92 -40.20 -10.00 77.98
C SER A 92 -39.85 -9.08 76.80
N SER A 93 -40.04 -7.76 76.96
CA SER A 93 -39.75 -6.78 75.91
C SER A 93 -38.28 -6.76 75.48
N VAL A 94 -37.34 -7.00 76.40
CA VAL A 94 -35.91 -7.13 76.08
C VAL A 94 -35.62 -8.44 75.31
N TYR A 95 -36.25 -9.56 75.68
CA TYR A 95 -36.13 -10.80 74.91
C TYR A 95 -36.72 -10.67 73.50
N ASP A 96 -37.86 -10.00 73.34
CA ASP A 96 -38.47 -9.73 72.03
C ASP A 96 -37.58 -8.83 71.16
N GLN A 97 -36.92 -7.84 71.75
CA GLN A 97 -35.93 -7.00 71.05
C GLN A 97 -34.66 -7.78 70.66
N ILE A 98 -34.17 -8.67 71.52
CA ILE A 98 -33.02 -9.54 71.22
C ILE A 98 -33.38 -10.54 70.10
N ALA A 99 -34.59 -11.10 70.12
CA ALA A 99 -35.08 -11.98 69.06
C ALA A 99 -35.18 -11.23 67.72
N SER A 100 -35.78 -10.02 67.70
CA SER A 100 -35.86 -9.20 66.49
C SER A 100 -34.48 -8.78 65.94
N LEU A 101 -33.50 -8.52 66.82
CA LEU A 101 -32.11 -8.28 66.42
C LEU A 101 -31.44 -9.55 65.88
N ALA A 102 -31.70 -10.72 66.47
CA ALA A 102 -31.20 -12.00 65.97
C ALA A 102 -31.76 -12.31 64.57
N ASP A 103 -33.07 -12.20 64.37
CA ASP A 103 -33.73 -12.38 63.07
C ASP A 103 -33.15 -11.44 62.00
N ARG A 104 -32.94 -10.16 62.37
CA ARG A 104 -32.32 -9.17 61.48
C ARG A 104 -30.88 -9.54 61.13
N ASN A 105 -30.11 -10.04 62.09
CA ASN A 105 -28.72 -10.45 61.85
C ASN A 105 -28.65 -11.71 60.98
N VAL A 106 -29.53 -12.69 61.18
CA VAL A 106 -29.65 -13.87 60.30
C VAL A 106 -29.96 -13.44 58.86
N LEU A 107 -30.97 -12.58 58.66
CA LEU A 107 -31.28 -12.03 57.34
C LEU A 107 -30.10 -11.25 56.73
N GLN A 108 -29.27 -10.58 57.53
CA GLN A 108 -28.06 -9.91 57.02
C GLN A 108 -26.97 -10.92 56.62
N VAL A 109 -26.78 -12.00 57.36
CA VAL A 109 -25.86 -13.09 57.01
C VAL A 109 -26.30 -13.76 55.71
N ASP A 110 -27.57 -14.15 55.57
CA ASP A 110 -28.11 -14.76 54.35
C ASP A 110 -27.88 -13.88 53.09
N ASN A 111 -28.10 -12.56 53.23
CA ASN A 111 -27.86 -11.60 52.14
C ASN A 111 -26.37 -11.46 51.79
N LEU A 112 -25.47 -11.53 52.79
CA LEU A 112 -24.04 -11.53 52.58
C LEU A 112 -23.56 -12.82 51.92
N GLU A 113 -24.07 -13.99 52.32
CA GLU A 113 -23.75 -15.29 51.70
C GLU A 113 -24.19 -15.33 50.24
N GLN A 114 -25.41 -14.88 49.92
CA GLN A 114 -25.87 -14.74 48.53
C GLN A 114 -25.00 -13.78 47.71
N SER A 115 -24.57 -12.66 48.32
CA SER A 115 -23.68 -11.69 47.66
C SER A 115 -22.30 -12.27 47.40
N ILE A 116 -21.74 -13.03 48.34
CA ILE A 116 -20.46 -13.74 48.21
C ILE A 116 -20.55 -14.78 47.08
N ALA A 117 -21.60 -15.60 47.04
CA ALA A 117 -21.81 -16.59 45.99
C ALA A 117 -21.91 -15.93 44.59
N LYS A 118 -22.62 -14.80 44.49
CA LYS A 118 -22.69 -14.02 43.24
C LYS A 118 -21.31 -13.51 42.81
N ILE A 119 -20.56 -12.90 43.73
CA ILE A 119 -19.19 -12.41 43.46
C ILE A 119 -18.26 -13.55 43.03
N GLN A 120 -18.38 -14.74 43.62
CA GLN A 120 -17.61 -15.93 43.23
C GLN A 120 -17.93 -16.37 41.79
N THR A 121 -19.21 -16.43 41.40
CA THR A 121 -19.59 -16.79 40.01
C THR A 121 -19.16 -15.73 38.98
N GLU A 122 -19.24 -14.44 39.32
CA GLU A 122 -18.73 -13.34 38.48
C GLU A 122 -17.21 -13.41 38.34
N LYS A 123 -16.48 -13.68 39.44
CA LYS A 123 -15.02 -13.89 39.43
C LYS A 123 -14.63 -15.03 38.49
N GLU A 124 -15.26 -16.21 38.62
CA GLU A 124 -14.97 -17.34 37.73
C GLU A 124 -15.26 -17.03 36.26
N SER A 125 -16.30 -16.26 35.97
CA SER A 125 -16.62 -15.82 34.61
C SER A 125 -15.52 -14.90 34.05
N LEU A 126 -15.05 -13.94 34.85
CA LEU A 126 -13.98 -13.02 34.46
C LEU A 126 -12.64 -13.77 34.29
N GLU A 127 -12.32 -14.74 35.13
CA GLU A 127 -11.11 -15.58 34.98
C GLU A 127 -11.14 -16.37 33.65
N LYS A 128 -12.31 -16.92 33.27
CA LYS A 128 -12.51 -17.59 31.97
C LYS A 128 -12.36 -16.61 30.81
N GLU A 129 -12.93 -15.40 30.89
CA GLU A 129 -12.80 -14.38 29.85
C GLU A 129 -11.36 -13.88 29.68
N ILE A 130 -10.65 -13.61 30.78
CA ILE A 130 -9.22 -13.25 30.78
C ILE A 130 -8.40 -14.35 30.09
N GLY A 131 -8.66 -15.63 30.39
CA GLY A 131 -7.98 -16.75 29.71
C GLY A 131 -8.25 -16.80 28.20
N VAL A 132 -9.45 -16.45 27.74
CA VAL A 132 -9.77 -16.34 26.31
C VAL A 132 -9.07 -15.13 25.67
N LEU A 133 -9.04 -13.98 26.35
CA LEU A 133 -8.37 -12.77 25.87
C LEU A 133 -6.84 -12.96 25.78
N GLN A 134 -6.22 -13.61 26.76
CA GLN A 134 -4.80 -13.98 26.73
C GLN A 134 -4.48 -14.91 25.55
N LYS A 135 -5.32 -15.91 25.28
CA LYS A 135 -5.18 -16.76 24.08
C LYS A 135 -5.29 -15.95 22.79
N LYS A 136 -6.30 -15.08 22.65
CA LYS A 136 -6.47 -14.22 21.47
C LYS A 136 -5.26 -13.29 21.27
N LEU A 137 -4.76 -12.69 22.34
CA LEU A 137 -3.57 -11.84 22.31
C LEU A 137 -2.35 -12.61 21.82
N LYS A 138 -2.10 -13.82 22.34
CA LYS A 138 -0.98 -14.67 21.91
C LYS A 138 -1.01 -14.92 20.39
N HIS A 139 -2.12 -15.42 19.86
CA HIS A 139 -2.25 -15.68 18.41
C HIS A 139 -2.12 -14.38 17.58
N SER A 140 -2.59 -13.24 18.11
CA SER A 140 -2.43 -11.95 17.44
C SER A 140 -0.99 -11.43 17.44
N VAL A 141 -0.18 -11.77 18.44
CA VAL A 141 1.25 -11.45 18.49
C VAL A 141 2.02 -12.34 17.50
N GLU A 142 1.77 -13.65 17.53
CA GLU A 142 2.37 -14.62 16.59
C GLU A 142 2.10 -14.21 15.13
N ALA A 143 0.86 -13.83 14.79
CA ALA A 143 0.51 -13.35 13.46
C ALA A 143 1.20 -12.02 13.05
N VAL A 144 1.54 -11.16 14.02
CA VAL A 144 2.30 -9.92 13.77
C VAL A 144 3.79 -10.22 13.57
N GLU A 145 4.34 -11.18 14.31
CA GLU A 145 5.73 -11.66 14.15
C GLU A 145 5.93 -12.31 12.78
N ASP A 146 5.02 -13.18 12.35
CA ASP A 146 5.01 -13.77 10.99
C ASP A 146 4.92 -12.68 9.90
N ALA A 147 4.03 -11.70 10.06
CA ALA A 147 3.92 -10.57 9.14
C ALA A 147 5.19 -9.71 9.09
N GLN A 148 5.87 -9.54 10.23
CA GLN A 148 7.15 -8.83 10.31
C GLN A 148 8.27 -9.59 9.58
N ILE A 149 8.33 -10.92 9.69
CA ILE A 149 9.28 -11.76 8.94
C ILE A 149 9.00 -11.66 7.43
N ALA A 150 7.73 -11.77 7.02
CA ALA A 150 7.34 -11.59 5.62
C ALA A 150 7.70 -10.20 5.07
N PHE A 151 7.54 -9.14 5.87
CA PHE A 151 7.95 -7.78 5.51
C PHE A 151 9.47 -7.63 5.36
N LEU A 152 10.27 -8.23 6.25
CA LEU A 152 11.74 -8.23 6.14
C LEU A 152 12.22 -8.96 4.88
N ASN A 153 11.62 -10.11 4.56
CA ASN A 153 11.90 -10.83 3.32
C ASN A 153 11.54 -9.98 2.08
N THR A 154 10.36 -9.36 2.08
CA THR A 154 9.92 -8.46 1.00
C THR A 154 10.88 -7.28 0.81
N LYS A 155 11.34 -6.67 1.90
CA LYS A 155 12.34 -5.58 1.88
C LYS A 155 13.67 -6.05 1.27
N SER A 156 14.10 -7.29 1.55
CA SER A 156 15.29 -7.89 0.94
C SER A 156 15.12 -8.04 -0.58
N SER A 157 14.00 -8.62 -1.02
CA SER A 157 13.68 -8.78 -2.45
C SER A 157 13.61 -7.45 -3.21
N ILE A 158 13.04 -6.41 -2.60
CA ILE A 158 13.00 -5.05 -3.18
C ILE A 158 14.42 -4.48 -3.35
N ASN A 159 15.31 -4.69 -2.37
CA ASN A 159 16.70 -4.24 -2.46
C ASN A 159 17.47 -4.99 -3.58
N GLN A 160 17.23 -6.30 -3.74
CA GLN A 160 17.82 -7.06 -4.85
C GLN A 160 17.32 -6.56 -6.20
N LEU A 161 16.00 -6.42 -6.38
CA LEU A 161 15.40 -5.88 -7.61
C LEU A 161 15.92 -4.48 -7.94
N LYS A 162 16.12 -3.62 -6.93
CA LYS A 162 16.74 -2.30 -7.11
C LYS A 162 18.16 -2.41 -7.67
N GLN A 163 18.97 -3.34 -7.17
CA GLN A 163 20.32 -3.56 -7.67
C GLN A 163 20.32 -4.12 -9.09
N ASP A 164 19.46 -5.10 -9.39
CA ASP A 164 19.31 -5.69 -10.72
C ASP A 164 18.91 -4.63 -11.76
N VAL A 165 17.98 -3.73 -11.40
CA VAL A 165 17.57 -2.60 -12.25
C VAL A 165 18.71 -1.62 -12.50
N LEU A 166 19.56 -1.33 -11.50
CA LEU A 166 20.73 -0.46 -11.67
C LEU A 166 21.75 -1.09 -12.64
N VAL A 167 22.11 -2.37 -12.44
CA VAL A 167 23.01 -3.11 -13.34
C VAL A 167 22.45 -3.17 -14.76
N LYS A 168 21.16 -3.47 -14.92
CA LYS A 168 20.51 -3.52 -16.24
C LYS A 168 20.48 -2.15 -16.92
N LYS A 169 20.27 -1.06 -16.17
CA LYS A 169 20.35 0.32 -16.69
C LYS A 169 21.77 0.67 -17.16
N GLU A 170 22.80 0.30 -16.39
CA GLU A 170 24.19 0.51 -16.78
C GLU A 170 24.55 -0.28 -18.05
N ASN A 171 24.15 -1.55 -18.13
CA ASN A 171 24.37 -2.39 -19.31
C ASN A 171 23.65 -1.84 -20.55
N ASN A 172 22.39 -1.40 -20.42
CA ASN A 172 21.68 -0.72 -21.51
C ASN A 172 22.40 0.56 -21.96
N SER A 173 22.98 1.33 -21.03
CA SER A 173 23.79 2.51 -21.37
C SER A 173 25.04 2.15 -22.16
N LYS A 174 25.75 1.07 -21.78
CA LYS A 174 26.91 0.56 -22.52
C LYS A 174 26.52 0.07 -23.92
N SER A 175 25.43 -0.68 -24.05
CA SER A 175 24.90 -1.12 -25.35
C SER A 175 24.50 0.06 -26.25
N SER A 176 23.89 1.10 -25.69
CA SER A 176 23.53 2.32 -26.44
C SER A 176 24.77 3.04 -26.99
N LEU A 177 25.84 3.14 -26.20
CA LEU A 177 27.13 3.69 -26.64
C LEU A 177 27.77 2.84 -27.75
N ALA A 178 27.74 1.50 -27.61
CA ALA A 178 28.26 0.58 -28.62
C ALA A 178 27.47 0.68 -29.95
N ILE A 179 26.15 0.74 -29.90
CA ILE A 179 25.29 0.96 -31.08
C ILE A 179 25.61 2.30 -31.75
N SER A 180 25.83 3.36 -30.95
CA SER A 180 26.21 4.68 -31.46
C SER A 180 27.58 4.67 -32.16
N ALA A 181 28.55 3.93 -31.61
CA ALA A 181 29.87 3.75 -32.23
C ALA A 181 29.79 2.97 -33.55
N LEU A 182 29.07 1.84 -33.57
CA LEU A 182 28.84 1.04 -34.78
C LEU A 182 28.07 1.84 -35.84
N SER A 183 27.09 2.66 -35.45
CA SER A 183 26.37 3.53 -36.38
C SER A 183 27.28 4.58 -37.02
N LYS A 184 28.30 5.06 -36.31
CA LYS A 184 29.31 5.97 -36.88
C LYS A 184 30.23 5.21 -37.85
N GLU A 185 30.71 4.03 -37.47
CA GLU A 185 31.55 3.19 -38.33
C GLU A 185 30.84 2.81 -39.65
N ILE A 186 29.54 2.51 -39.60
CA ILE A 186 28.70 2.30 -40.79
C ILE A 186 28.61 3.56 -41.66
N GLN A 187 28.52 4.76 -41.08
CA GLN A 187 28.51 6.01 -41.84
C GLN A 187 29.87 6.33 -42.48
N ASP A 188 30.96 6.12 -41.73
CA ASP A 188 32.32 6.37 -42.22
C ASP A 188 32.71 5.37 -43.33
N THR A 189 32.32 4.09 -43.21
CA THR A 189 32.48 3.09 -44.28
C THR A 189 31.61 3.40 -45.50
N TRP A 190 30.36 3.84 -45.34
CA TRP A 190 29.53 4.31 -46.46
C TRP A 190 30.17 5.49 -47.21
N ARG A 191 30.72 6.48 -46.48
CA ARG A 191 31.43 7.61 -47.10
C ARG A 191 32.65 7.14 -47.89
N LEU A 192 33.43 6.20 -47.35
CA LEU A 192 34.60 5.63 -48.03
C LEU A 192 34.20 4.86 -49.30
N ILE A 193 33.10 4.09 -49.26
CA ILE A 193 32.58 3.37 -50.44
C ILE A 193 32.20 4.37 -51.54
N GLU A 194 31.49 5.45 -51.21
CA GLU A 194 31.09 6.45 -52.22
C GLU A 194 32.30 7.20 -52.78
N GLU A 195 33.27 7.58 -51.94
CA GLU A 195 34.55 8.19 -52.40
C GLU A 195 35.30 7.28 -53.37
N LYS A 196 35.40 5.97 -53.07
CA LYS A 196 36.08 4.98 -53.91
C LYS A 196 35.30 4.71 -55.20
N ARG A 197 33.96 4.78 -55.16
CA ARG A 197 33.08 4.69 -56.33
C ARG A 197 33.26 5.88 -57.26
N SER A 198 33.30 7.11 -56.75
CA SER A 198 33.61 8.30 -57.56
C SER A 198 35.00 8.19 -58.19
N GLN A 199 36.03 7.86 -57.40
CA GLN A 199 37.40 7.68 -57.90
C GLN A 199 37.50 6.59 -58.99
N PHE A 200 36.67 5.55 -58.94
CA PHE A 200 36.59 4.54 -59.99
C PHE A 200 35.96 5.10 -61.27
N ILE A 201 34.85 5.84 -61.16
CA ILE A 201 34.16 6.47 -62.30
C ILE A 201 35.10 7.46 -63.00
N ASP A 202 35.74 8.38 -62.28
CA ASP A 202 36.66 9.38 -62.84
C ASP A 202 37.82 8.73 -63.62
N ARG A 203 38.38 7.65 -63.07
CA ARG A 203 39.45 6.86 -63.71
C ARG A 203 38.95 6.10 -64.94
N TYR A 204 37.75 5.54 -64.88
CA TYR A 204 37.14 4.81 -65.99
C TYR A 204 36.81 5.74 -67.16
N GLU A 205 36.28 6.94 -66.89
CA GLU A 205 36.07 7.96 -67.91
C GLU A 205 37.38 8.44 -68.53
N SER A 206 38.41 8.69 -67.70
CA SER A 206 39.75 9.05 -68.19
C SER A 206 40.34 7.97 -69.09
N PHE A 207 40.30 6.70 -68.65
CA PHE A 207 40.73 5.54 -69.45
C PHE A 207 39.95 5.40 -70.75
N SER A 208 38.61 5.57 -70.71
CA SER A 208 37.76 5.50 -71.89
C SER A 208 38.10 6.58 -72.92
N GLN A 209 38.40 7.80 -72.47
CA GLN A 209 38.85 8.90 -73.34
C GLN A 209 40.24 8.64 -73.94
N GLU A 210 41.20 8.13 -73.16
CA GLU A 210 42.52 7.74 -73.67
C GLU A 210 42.43 6.58 -74.67
N PHE A 211 41.67 5.54 -74.35
CA PHE A 211 41.45 4.38 -75.22
C PHE A 211 40.78 4.78 -76.52
N SER A 212 39.82 5.70 -76.49
CA SER A 212 39.16 6.26 -77.69
C SER A 212 40.08 7.14 -78.56
N ARG A 213 41.20 7.62 -78.00
CA ARG A 213 42.24 8.38 -78.73
C ARG A 213 43.38 7.51 -79.25
N LEU A 214 43.50 6.25 -78.80
CA LEU A 214 44.41 5.32 -79.44
C LEU A 214 44.01 5.18 -80.90
N PRO A 215 44.96 5.19 -81.85
CA PRO A 215 44.65 4.83 -83.22
C PRO A 215 44.23 3.36 -83.21
N LEU A 216 42.91 3.11 -83.26
CA LEU A 216 42.34 1.83 -83.66
C LEU A 216 43.11 1.40 -84.90
N PHE A 217 43.76 0.22 -84.81
CA PHE A 217 44.76 -0.29 -85.76
C PHE A 217 44.58 0.31 -87.15
N SER A 218 45.58 1.07 -87.60
CA SER A 218 45.52 1.70 -88.93
C SER A 218 45.09 0.65 -89.95
N LYS A 219 44.22 1.03 -90.90
CA LYS A 219 43.67 0.09 -91.89
C LYS A 219 44.77 -0.77 -92.52
N ASP A 220 45.93 -0.19 -92.79
CA ASP A 220 47.12 -0.88 -93.27
C ASP A 220 47.58 -2.09 -92.45
N ILE A 221 47.41 -2.10 -91.11
CA ILE A 221 47.81 -3.22 -90.24
C ILE A 221 46.75 -4.34 -90.30
N THR A 222 45.46 -3.99 -90.26
CA THR A 222 44.38 -4.97 -90.43
C THR A 222 44.36 -5.55 -91.85
N ASP A 223 44.57 -4.72 -92.88
CA ASP A 223 44.68 -5.17 -94.26
C ASP A 223 45.95 -6.01 -94.50
N LYS A 224 47.09 -5.70 -93.88
CA LYS A 224 48.28 -6.59 -93.96
C LYS A 224 48.12 -7.91 -93.21
N LEU A 225 47.34 -7.96 -92.14
CA LEU A 225 47.11 -9.19 -91.36
C LEU A 225 45.99 -10.08 -91.94
N PHE A 226 44.99 -9.51 -92.61
CA PHE A 226 43.83 -10.25 -93.14
C PHE A 226 43.76 -10.33 -94.67
N ASN A 227 44.31 -9.36 -95.40
CA ASN A 227 44.42 -9.38 -96.88
C ASN A 227 45.86 -9.64 -97.37
N GLY A 228 46.82 -9.83 -96.45
CA GLY A 228 48.18 -10.32 -96.73
C GLY A 228 48.18 -11.79 -97.13
N SER A 229 47.77 -12.07 -98.37
CA SER A 229 47.75 -13.42 -98.95
C SER A 229 49.11 -14.09 -98.88
N ILE A 230 49.16 -15.30 -98.33
CA ILE A 230 50.32 -16.20 -98.44
C ILE A 230 50.38 -16.69 -99.90
N ALA A 231 51.22 -16.07 -100.74
CA ALA A 231 51.42 -16.47 -102.14
C ALA A 231 52.79 -16.06 -102.70
N GLY A 232 53.72 -17.02 -102.79
CA GLY A 232 55.05 -16.89 -103.42
C GLY A 232 56.09 -16.15 -102.56
N GLU A 233 57.32 -16.60 -102.39
CA GLU A 233 58.09 -17.69 -103.06
C GLU A 233 58.69 -18.67 -102.05
#